data_AF-A0A3D5CFI9-F1
#
_entry.id   AF-A0A3D5CFI9-F1
#
_cell.length_a   1.000
_cell.length_b   1.000
_cell.length_c   1.000
_cell.angle_alpha   90.00
_cell.angle_beta   90.00
_cell.angle_gamma   90.00
#
_symmetry.space_group_name_H-M   'P 1'
#
loop_
_entity.id
_entity.type
_entity.pdbx_description
1 polymer ?
#
loop_
_entity_poly.entity_id
_entity_poly.type
_entity_poly.pdbx_seq_one_letter_code
_entity_poly.pdbx_strand_id
1 'polypeptide(L)' 'MTPTATAEKTAVVGRVARVTGPVVDIEFPHDSIPDIYNALTTTITI' A
#
# COMPACT_ATOMS: atom_id res chain seq x y z
N MET A 1 -7.28 -15.50 29.47
CA MET A 1 -7.47 -14.51 28.39
C MET A 1 -6.12 -14.35 27.71
N THR A 2 -5.93 -14.88 26.50
CA THR A 2 -4.64 -14.87 25.80
C THR A 2 -4.56 -13.62 24.92
N PRO A 3 -3.56 -12.75 25.06
CA PRO A 3 -3.40 -11.60 24.18
C PRO A 3 -3.05 -12.09 22.77
N THR A 4 -3.87 -11.72 21.78
CA THR A 4 -3.56 -11.95 20.38
C THR A 4 -2.47 -10.95 19.99
N ALA A 5 -1.28 -11.44 19.67
CA ALA A 5 -0.22 -10.62 19.11
C ALA A 5 -0.59 -10.24 17.67
N THR A 6 -0.84 -8.95 17.42
CA THR A 6 -1.00 -8.42 16.07
C THR A 6 0.36 -8.52 15.37
N ALA A 7 0.48 -9.42 14.40
CA ALA A 7 1.67 -9.51 13.57
C ALA A 7 1.79 -8.22 12.73
N GLU A 8 2.88 -7.48 12.92
CA GLU A 8 3.23 -6.36 12.05
C GLU A 8 3.59 -6.91 10.66
N LYS A 9 2.59 -6.92 9.76
CA LYS A 9 2.82 -7.22 8.36
C LYS A 9 3.72 -6.12 7.81
N THR A 10 4.95 -6.47 7.42
CA THR A 10 5.85 -5.52 6.76
C THR A 10 5.14 -4.93 5.55
N ALA A 11 4.75 -3.67 5.64
CA ALA A 11 4.02 -3.00 4.57
C ALA A 11 4.97 -2.80 3.38
N VAL A 12 4.58 -3.30 2.21
CA VAL A 12 5.33 -3.06 0.98
C VAL A 12 5.02 -1.66 0.49
N VAL A 13 6.07 -0.87 0.24
CA VAL A 13 5.94 0.49 -0.28
C VAL A 13 6.04 0.45 -1.81
N GLY A 14 4.97 0.88 -2.48
CA GLY A 14 4.96 1.11 -3.93
C GLY A 14 5.44 2.51 -4.29
N ARG A 15 5.63 2.77 -5.59
CA ARG A 15 6.01 4.09 -6.11
C ARG A 15 4.91 4.64 -7.03
N VAL A 16 4.58 5.91 -6.87
CA VAL A 16 3.64 6.59 -7.78
C VAL A 16 4.33 6.78 -9.13
N ALA A 17 3.80 6.13 -10.16
CA ALA A 17 4.33 6.23 -11.52
C ALA A 17 3.65 7.35 -12.31
N ARG A 18 2.32 7.50 -12.13
CA ARG A 18 1.53 8.51 -12.84
C ARG A 18 0.31 8.95 -12.01
N VAL A 19 -0.06 10.22 -12.18
CA VAL A 19 -1.29 10.81 -11.62
C VAL A 19 -2.15 11.34 -12.78
N THR A 20 -3.37 10.85 -12.90
CA THR A 20 -4.34 11.25 -13.92
C THR A 20 -5.68 11.60 -13.26
N GLY A 21 -5.85 12.87 -12.89
CA GLY A 21 -7.04 13.31 -12.13
C GLY A 21 -7.17 12.53 -10.82
N PRO A 22 -8.32 11.88 -10.53
CA PRO A 22 -8.50 11.06 -9.34
C PRO A 22 -7.83 9.67 -9.42
N VAL A 23 -7.35 9.27 -10.60
CA VAL A 23 -6.71 7.96 -10.81
C VAL A 23 -5.21 8.10 -10.62
N VAL A 24 -4.62 7.21 -9.82
CA VAL A 24 -3.18 7.17 -9.56
C VAL A 24 -2.71 5.76 -9.89
N ASP A 25 -1.66 5.67 -10.72
CA ASP A 25 -1.00 4.41 -11.04
C ASP A 25 0.20 4.22 -10.11
N ILE A 26 0.27 3.06 -9.44
CA ILE A 26 1.33 2.71 -8.48
C ILE A 26 2.03 1.45 -8.95
N GLU A 27 3.36 1.50 -9.01
CA GLU A 27 4.21 0.35 -9.29
C GLU A 27 4.62 -0.34 -7.98
N PHE A 28 4.46 -1.65 -7.96
CA PHE A 28 4.93 -2.54 -6.90
C PHE A 28 5.94 -3.55 -7.46
N PRO A 29 6.84 -4.08 -6.63
CA PRO A 29 7.60 -5.27 -6.97
C PRO A 29 6.68 -6.41 -7.41
N HIS A 30 7.16 -7.26 -8.32
CA HIS A 30 6.38 -8.30 -9.00
C HIS A 30 5.61 -9.24 -8.05
N ASP A 31 6.20 -9.58 -6.91
CA ASP A 31 5.62 -10.49 -5.91
C ASP A 31 4.82 -9.78 -4.81
N SER A 32 4.67 -8.46 -4.93
CA SER A 32 4.10 -7.60 -3.89
C SER A 32 2.93 -6.75 -4.39
N ILE A 33 2.32 -7.13 -5.51
CA ILE A 33 1.11 -6.45 -6.01
C ILE A 33 -0.05 -6.75 -5.06
N PRO A 34 -0.68 -5.73 -4.46
CA PRO A 34 -1.82 -5.95 -3.57
C PRO A 34 -3.04 -6.46 -4.33
N ASP A 35 -3.86 -7.28 -3.67
CA ASP A 35 -5.17 -7.68 -4.21
C ASP A 35 -6.06 -6.47 -4.52
N ILE A 36 -6.97 -6.64 -5.48
CA ILE A 36 -7.95 -5.62 -5.84
C ILE A 36 -8.80 -5.28 -4.60
N TYR A 37 -9.13 -3.99 -4.44
CA TYR A 37 -9.85 -3.42 -3.31
C TYR A 37 -9.06 -3.31 -1.99
N ASN A 38 -7.77 -3.65 -1.97
CA ASN A 38 -6.91 -3.25 -0.85
C ASN A 38 -6.68 -1.74 -0.85
N ALA A 39 -6.87 -1.13 0.31
CA ALA A 39 -6.61 0.30 0.49
C ALA A 39 -5.10 0.58 0.48
N LEU A 40 -4.70 1.61 -0.25
CA LEU A 40 -3.34 2.16 -0.22
C LEU A 40 -3.35 3.46 0.59
N THR A 41 -2.34 3.66 1.41
CA THR A 41 -2.18 4.87 2.23
C THR A 41 -0.86 5.54 1.88
N THR A 42 -0.87 6.87 1.81
CA THR A 42 0.34 7.67 1.65
C THR A 42 0.27 8.89 2.55
N THR A 43 1.43 9.45 2.88
CA THR A 43 1.55 10.73 3.58
C THR A 43 2.00 11.79 2.58
N ILE A 44 1.47 13.00 2.71
CA ILE A 44 1.89 14.17 1.93
C ILE A 44 2.44 15.19 2.91
N THR A 45 3.64 15.69 2.63
CA THR A 45 4.22 16.86 3.31
C THR A 45 4.21 18.02 2.32
N ILE A 46 3.64 19.15 2.73
CA ILE A 46 3.56 20.40 1.95
C ILE A 46 4.50 21.46 2.50
#